data_AF-A0A3B4WQK2-F1
#
_entry.id   AF-A0A3B4WQK2-F1
#
_cell.length_a   1.000
_cell.length_b   1.000
_cell.length_c   1.000
_cell.angle_alpha   90.00
_cell.angle_beta   90.00
_cell.angle_gamma   90.00
#
_symmetry.space_group_name_H-M   'P 1'
#
loop_
_entity.id
_entity.type
_entity.pdbx_description
1 polymer ?
#
loop_
_entity_poly.entity_id
_entity_poly.type
_entity_poly.pdbx_seq_one_letter_code
_entity_poly.pdbx_strand_id
1 'polypeptide(L)'
;VVVTGLNMEIDRGMVIYICFFKGATDDILPKMVSTLLNLRLCESDSGKTVSVRELPGSLLIVPQATLGGKAKGRAMQYHNNISKEDGLRLYGTFVALCEKELMTAASAGSGVTVKHGTYGNRQVLNLDTNGPYTHLMEF
;
A
#
# COMPACT_ATOMS: atom_id res chain seq x y z
N VAL A 1 7.31 -0.60 -11.36
CA VAL A 1 7.68 -1.18 -10.02
C VAL A 1 7.48 -2.68 -10.07
N VAL A 2 8.52 -3.48 -9.84
CA VAL A 2 8.48 -4.94 -10.04
C VAL A 2 8.61 -5.70 -8.71
N VAL A 3 7.71 -6.66 -8.45
CA VAL A 3 7.91 -7.69 -7.40
C VAL A 3 8.45 -8.96 -8.06
N THR A 4 9.73 -9.27 -7.85
CA THR A 4 10.37 -10.43 -8.51
C THR A 4 10.01 -11.74 -7.79
N GLY A 5 9.42 -12.67 -8.54
CA GLY A 5 8.91 -13.96 -8.07
C GLY A 5 7.65 -14.38 -8.83
N LEU A 6 6.87 -13.41 -9.31
CA LEU A 6 5.64 -13.59 -10.11
C LEU A 6 5.49 -12.58 -11.28
N ASN A 7 6.50 -11.77 -11.59
CA ASN A 7 6.46 -10.71 -12.62
C ASN A 7 5.24 -9.78 -12.50
N MET A 8 4.92 -9.34 -11.29
CA MET A 8 3.88 -8.33 -11.07
C MET A 8 4.52 -6.96 -11.17
N GLU A 9 4.06 -6.17 -12.13
CA GLU A 9 4.48 -4.79 -12.34
C GLU A 9 3.29 -3.84 -12.31
N ILE A 10 3.52 -2.66 -11.76
CA ILE A 10 2.71 -1.48 -12.01
C ILE A 10 3.56 -0.41 -12.69
N ASP A 11 2.92 0.38 -13.55
CA ASP A 11 3.52 1.57 -14.14
C ASP A 11 3.43 2.75 -13.15
N ARG A 12 2.92 3.90 -13.60
CA ARG A 12 2.74 5.11 -12.79
C ARG A 12 1.68 4.89 -11.71
N GLY A 13 2.01 5.26 -10.48
CA GLY A 13 1.07 5.17 -9.38
C GLY A 13 1.71 5.27 -8.01
N MET A 14 1.13 4.58 -7.04
CA MET A 14 1.53 4.66 -5.63
C MET A 14 1.84 3.29 -5.05
N VAL A 15 2.93 3.21 -4.28
CA VAL A 15 3.29 2.03 -3.49
C VAL A 15 2.87 2.27 -2.05
N ILE A 16 2.08 1.35 -1.49
CA ILE A 16 1.64 1.38 -0.09
C ILE A 16 2.34 0.24 0.66
N TYR A 17 3.24 0.59 1.58
CA TYR A 17 3.74 -0.35 2.58
C TYR A 17 2.81 -0.32 3.78
N ILE A 18 2.29 -1.48 4.20
CA ILE A 18 1.29 -1.55 5.28
C ILE A 18 1.73 -2.48 6.41
N CYS A 19 1.49 -2.04 7.64
CA CYS A 19 1.71 -2.78 8.88
C CYS A 19 0.51 -2.57 9.80
N PHE A 20 0.03 -3.65 10.42
CA PHE A 20 -1.05 -3.61 11.38
C PHE A 20 -0.52 -3.89 12.79
N PHE A 21 -1.07 -3.18 13.78
CA PHE A 21 -0.75 -3.38 15.19
C PHE A 21 -1.85 -4.12 15.93
N LYS A 22 -1.51 -4.62 17.12
CA LYS A 22 -2.48 -5.23 18.03
C LYS A 22 -3.64 -4.28 18.28
N GLY A 23 -4.85 -4.82 18.22
CA GLY A 23 -6.09 -4.06 18.39
C GLY A 23 -6.66 -3.45 17.11
N ALA A 24 -5.95 -3.52 15.97
CA ALA A 24 -6.54 -3.14 14.69
C ALA A 24 -7.69 -4.10 14.33
N THR A 25 -8.82 -3.54 13.89
CA THR A 25 -10.02 -4.25 13.43
C THR A 25 -10.38 -3.81 12.02
N ASP A 26 -11.34 -4.48 11.38
CA ASP A 26 -11.79 -4.12 10.03
C ASP A 26 -12.42 -2.72 9.97
N ASP A 27 -12.88 -2.20 11.11
CA ASP A 27 -13.58 -0.90 11.20
C ASP A 27 -12.71 0.27 10.74
N ILE A 28 -11.38 0.17 10.88
CA ILE A 28 -10.45 1.24 10.45
C ILE A 28 -10.19 1.23 8.95
N LEU A 29 -10.38 0.08 8.28
CA LEU A 29 -9.96 -0.11 6.89
C LEU A 29 -10.68 0.81 5.89
N PRO A 30 -12.02 1.03 5.96
CA PRO A 30 -12.68 1.97 5.06
C PRO A 30 -12.12 3.40 5.17
N LYS A 31 -11.82 3.86 6.39
CA LYS A 31 -11.20 5.16 6.62
C LYS A 31 -9.78 5.21 6.07
N MET A 32 -8.98 4.16 6.30
CA MET A 32 -7.62 4.06 5.76
C MET A 32 -7.62 4.15 4.23
N VAL A 33 -8.41 3.33 3.56
CA VAL A 33 -8.48 3.27 2.10
C VAL A 33 -8.95 4.61 1.53
N SER A 34 -10.04 5.17 2.06
CA SER A 34 -10.53 6.48 1.61
C SER A 34 -9.48 7.58 1.80
N THR A 35 -8.78 7.60 2.93
CA THR A 35 -7.73 8.60 3.18
C THR A 35 -6.59 8.45 2.19
N LEU A 36 -6.02 7.24 2.07
CA LEU A 36 -4.85 6.98 1.24
C LEU A 36 -5.11 7.24 -0.25
N LEU A 37 -6.27 6.84 -0.76
CA LEU A 37 -6.58 6.99 -2.18
C LEU A 37 -6.96 8.42 -2.59
N ASN A 38 -7.36 9.27 -1.64
CA ASN A 38 -7.72 10.67 -1.90
C ASN A 38 -6.59 11.65 -1.55
N LEU A 39 -5.52 11.21 -0.90
CA LEU A 39 -4.36 12.05 -0.63
C LEU A 39 -3.67 12.48 -1.91
N ARG A 40 -3.41 13.78 -2.03
CA ARG A 40 -2.76 14.37 -3.20
C ARG A 40 -1.25 14.21 -3.04
N LEU A 41 -0.73 13.05 -3.44
CA LEU A 41 0.69 12.68 -3.36
C LEU A 41 1.32 12.37 -4.73
N CYS A 42 0.50 12.26 -5.77
CA CYS A 42 0.96 11.95 -7.12
C CYS A 42 1.17 13.25 -7.91
N GLU A 43 2.26 13.36 -8.65
CA GLU A 43 2.45 14.49 -9.56
C GLU A 43 1.79 14.20 -10.91
N SER A 44 0.89 15.08 -11.36
CA SER A 44 0.29 15.04 -12.70
C SER A 44 1.24 15.62 -13.76
N ASP A 45 0.92 15.47 -15.04
CA ASP A 45 1.74 16.00 -16.14
C ASP A 45 1.85 17.53 -16.15
N SER A 46 0.96 18.21 -15.42
CA SER A 46 0.99 19.66 -15.21
C SER A 46 1.87 20.11 -14.03
N GLY A 47 2.53 19.18 -13.32
CA GLY A 47 3.27 19.43 -12.08
C GLY A 47 2.38 19.63 -10.85
N LYS A 48 1.05 19.61 -11.00
CA LYS A 48 0.12 19.68 -9.85
C LYS A 48 0.10 18.35 -9.11
N THR A 49 0.14 18.41 -7.78
CA THR A 49 -0.11 17.25 -6.94
C THR A 49 -1.59 16.88 -6.96
N VAL A 50 -1.90 15.61 -7.21
CA VAL A 50 -3.25 15.04 -7.33
C VAL A 50 -3.30 13.71 -6.59
N SER A 51 -4.49 13.21 -6.32
CA SER A 51 -4.63 11.87 -5.74
C SER A 51 -4.33 10.77 -6.77
N VAL A 52 -4.07 9.55 -6.28
CA VAL A 52 -3.86 8.41 -7.20
C VAL A 52 -5.09 8.13 -8.06
N ARG A 53 -6.30 8.44 -7.55
CA ARG A 53 -7.56 8.33 -8.29
C ARG A 53 -7.69 9.38 -9.40
N GLU A 54 -7.27 10.60 -9.10
CA GLU A 54 -7.24 11.71 -10.06
C GLU A 54 -6.13 11.55 -11.12
N LEU A 55 -5.07 10.79 -10.81
CA LEU A 55 -3.95 10.48 -11.72
C LEU A 55 -4.26 9.38 -12.75
N PRO A 56 -5.42 8.73 -12.68
CA PRO A 56 -5.54 7.26 -12.89
C PRO A 56 -4.24 6.46 -12.69
N GLY A 57 -3.68 6.51 -11.48
CA GLY A 57 -2.48 5.73 -11.13
C GLY A 57 -2.81 4.31 -10.64
N SER A 58 -1.90 3.36 -10.89
CA SER A 58 -1.98 2.01 -10.34
C SER A 58 -1.52 1.95 -8.87
N LEU A 59 -1.87 0.87 -8.15
CA LEU A 59 -1.42 0.65 -6.78
C LEU A 59 -0.57 -0.61 -6.67
N LEU A 60 0.51 -0.52 -5.89
CA LEU A 60 1.23 -1.69 -5.40
C LEU A 60 1.16 -1.73 -3.87
N ILE A 61 0.51 -2.74 -3.32
CA ILE A 61 0.34 -2.89 -1.88
C ILE A 61 1.32 -3.96 -1.36
N VAL A 62 2.27 -3.54 -0.54
CA VAL A 62 3.32 -4.41 0.00
C VAL A 62 3.09 -4.64 1.50
N PRO A 63 2.89 -5.90 1.95
CA PRO A 63 2.80 -6.20 3.37
C PRO A 63 4.20 -6.01 3.99
N GLN A 64 4.31 -5.11 4.97
CA GLN A 64 5.59 -4.70 5.55
C GLN A 64 5.51 -4.61 7.08
N ALA A 65 5.36 -5.76 7.73
CA ALA A 65 5.26 -5.86 9.20
C ALA A 65 6.46 -5.25 9.95
N THR A 66 7.61 -5.09 9.29
CA THR A 66 8.82 -4.52 9.91
C THR A 66 8.69 -3.03 10.22
N LEU A 67 7.71 -2.32 9.65
CA LEU A 67 7.41 -0.92 10.02
C LEU A 67 7.07 -0.77 11.51
N GLY A 68 6.55 -1.82 12.16
CA GLY A 68 6.27 -1.84 13.59
C GLY A 68 7.48 -2.04 14.50
N GLY A 69 8.67 -2.19 13.92
CA GLY A 69 9.88 -2.48 14.66
C GLY A 69 10.31 -1.31 15.54
N LYS A 70 10.64 -1.60 16.80
CA LYS A 70 11.29 -0.67 17.72
C LYS A 70 12.68 -1.16 18.08
N ALA A 71 13.66 -0.26 18.06
CA ALA A 71 15.02 -0.60 18.45
C ALA A 71 15.12 -0.91 19.95
N LYS A 72 15.82 -1.98 20.30
CA LYS A 72 16.24 -2.30 21.67
C LYS A 72 17.66 -2.85 21.64
N GLY A 73 18.60 -2.05 22.11
CA GLY A 73 20.03 -2.35 22.00
C GLY A 73 20.44 -2.47 20.53
N ARG A 74 20.94 -3.65 20.13
CA ARG A 74 21.41 -3.95 18.76
C ARG A 74 20.39 -4.74 17.94
N ALA A 75 19.14 -4.85 18.39
CA ALA A 75 18.09 -5.62 17.75
C ALA A 75 16.79 -4.80 17.59
N MET A 76 15.91 -5.26 16.70
CA MET A 76 14.54 -4.73 16.55
C MET A 76 13.55 -5.66 17.25
N GLN A 77 12.54 -5.08 17.90
CA GLN A 77 11.44 -5.79 18.54
C GLN A 77 10.10 -5.42 17.91
N TYR A 78 9.20 -6.40 17.83
CA TYR A 78 7.90 -6.28 17.13
C TYR A 78 6.73 -6.59 18.06
N HIS A 79 6.85 -6.28 19.36
CA HIS A 79 5.86 -6.64 20.38
C HIS A 79 4.46 -6.06 20.14
N ASN A 80 4.35 -4.98 19.35
CA ASN A 80 3.10 -4.31 19.03
C ASN A 80 2.48 -4.77 17.72
N ASN A 81 3.17 -5.61 16.94
CA ASN A 81 2.61 -6.15 15.70
C ASN A 81 1.42 -7.04 15.98
N ILE A 82 0.45 -7.00 15.07
CA ILE A 82 -0.69 -7.90 15.09
C ILE A 82 -0.25 -9.38 14.92
N SER A 83 -1.13 -10.32 15.29
CA SER A 83 -0.94 -11.76 15.04
C SER A 83 -0.83 -12.04 13.53
N LYS A 84 -0.23 -13.19 13.15
CA LYS A 84 -0.08 -13.55 11.74
C LYS A 84 -1.44 -13.74 11.07
N GLU A 85 -2.35 -14.40 11.77
CA GLU A 85 -3.68 -14.77 11.31
C GLU A 85 -4.54 -13.52 11.09
N ASP A 86 -4.62 -12.63 12.09
CA ASP A 86 -5.40 -11.39 11.96
C ASP A 86 -4.77 -10.43 10.94
N GLY A 87 -3.44 -10.36 10.90
CA GLY A 87 -2.74 -9.54 9.91
C GLY A 87 -2.98 -9.99 8.47
N LEU A 88 -3.00 -11.31 8.21
CA LEU A 88 -3.35 -11.85 6.89
C LEU A 88 -4.78 -11.48 6.52
N ARG A 89 -5.72 -11.60 7.46
CA ARG A 89 -7.13 -11.28 7.26
C ARG A 89 -7.33 -9.79 6.94
N LEU A 90 -6.80 -8.90 7.78
CA LEU A 90 -6.89 -7.44 7.56
C LEU A 90 -6.19 -7.02 6.26
N TYR A 91 -5.04 -7.63 5.93
CA TYR A 91 -4.35 -7.35 4.67
C TYR A 91 -5.22 -7.71 3.46
N GLY A 92 -5.85 -8.89 3.47
CA GLY A 92 -6.78 -9.31 2.41
C GLY A 92 -7.96 -8.35 2.26
N THR A 93 -8.59 -7.97 3.37
CA THR A 93 -9.69 -7.00 3.37
C THR A 93 -9.25 -5.62 2.85
N PHE A 94 -8.08 -5.15 3.27
CA PHE A 94 -7.51 -3.88 2.82
C PHE A 94 -7.28 -3.85 1.31
N VAL A 95 -6.65 -4.91 0.75
CA VAL A 95 -6.42 -5.05 -0.69
C VAL A 95 -7.74 -5.03 -1.46
N ALA A 96 -8.74 -5.82 -1.02
CA ALA A 96 -10.05 -5.88 -1.68
C ALA A 96 -10.79 -4.53 -1.66
N LEU A 97 -10.67 -3.76 -0.57
CA LEU A 97 -11.24 -2.41 -0.49
C LEU A 97 -10.51 -1.44 -1.42
N CYS A 98 -9.18 -1.49 -1.50
CA CYS A 98 -8.42 -0.67 -2.45
C CYS A 98 -8.81 -0.99 -3.91
N GLU A 99 -8.92 -2.28 -4.27
CA GLU A 99 -9.39 -2.72 -5.59
C GLU A 99 -10.77 -2.15 -5.90
N LYS A 100 -11.74 -2.34 -5.01
CA LYS A 100 -13.10 -1.83 -5.19
C LYS A 100 -13.14 -0.31 -5.41
N GLU A 101 -12.48 0.45 -4.53
CA GLU A 101 -12.52 1.91 -4.58
C GLU A 101 -11.78 2.48 -5.80
N LEU A 102 -10.64 1.90 -6.17
CA LEU A 102 -9.87 2.35 -7.33
C LEU A 102 -10.58 2.00 -8.64
N MET A 103 -11.15 0.80 -8.76
CA MET A 103 -11.90 0.40 -9.96
C MET A 103 -13.20 1.20 -10.14
N THR A 104 -13.82 1.64 -9.04
CA THR A 104 -14.99 2.53 -9.11
C THR A 104 -14.63 3.93 -9.62
N ALA A 105 -13.39 4.38 -9.38
CA ALA A 105 -12.88 5.67 -9.86
C ALA A 105 -12.34 5.61 -11.29
N ALA A 106 -11.86 4.44 -11.70
CA ALA A 106 -11.21 4.23 -12.99
C ALA A 106 -12.23 4.29 -14.13
N SER A 107 -11.92 5.05 -15.18
CA SER A 107 -12.66 4.96 -16.44
C SER A 107 -12.36 3.63 -17.14
N ALA A 108 -13.36 3.09 -17.83
CA ALA A 108 -13.19 1.89 -18.65
C ALA A 108 -12.02 2.08 -19.63
N GLY A 109 -11.05 1.16 -19.63
CA GLY A 109 -9.88 1.21 -20.51
C GLY A 109 -8.69 2.03 -19.99
N SER A 110 -8.73 2.57 -18.76
CA SER A 110 -7.62 3.34 -18.17
C SER A 110 -6.36 2.53 -17.86
N GLY A 111 -6.41 1.19 -17.91
CA GLY A 111 -5.26 0.33 -17.61
C GLY A 111 -4.83 0.34 -16.14
N VAL A 112 -5.58 1.01 -15.25
CA VAL A 112 -5.32 1.06 -13.81
C VAL A 112 -5.43 -0.33 -13.22
N THR A 113 -4.41 -0.72 -12.44
CA THR A 113 -4.40 -2.00 -11.74
C THR A 113 -4.06 -1.83 -10.27
N VAL A 114 -4.57 -2.74 -9.45
CA VAL A 114 -4.04 -2.97 -8.10
C VAL A 114 -3.25 -4.27 -8.15
N LYS A 115 -2.00 -4.19 -7.72
CA LYS A 115 -1.09 -5.32 -7.51
C LYS A 115 -0.75 -5.37 -6.05
N HIS A 116 -0.47 -6.55 -5.54
CA HIS A 116 -0.15 -6.71 -4.13
C HIS A 116 0.81 -7.86 -3.89
N GLY A 117 1.63 -7.74 -2.85
CA GLY A 117 2.53 -8.80 -2.42
C GLY A 117 1.76 -9.99 -1.82
N THR A 118 2.38 -11.17 -1.85
CA THR A 118 1.85 -12.32 -1.11
C THR A 118 2.20 -12.15 0.36
N TYR A 119 1.20 -12.10 1.24
CA TYR A 119 1.41 -11.94 2.68
C TYR A 119 2.21 -13.12 3.25
N GLY A 120 3.20 -12.81 4.10
CA GLY A 120 4.10 -13.80 4.70
C GLY A 120 5.28 -14.23 3.82
N ASN A 121 5.29 -13.88 2.53
CA ASN A 121 6.45 -14.14 1.66
C ASN A 121 7.50 -13.03 1.78
N ARG A 122 8.71 -13.32 1.29
CA ARG A 122 9.74 -12.29 1.07
C ARG A 122 9.29 -11.35 -0.04
N GLN A 123 9.25 -10.05 0.24
CA GLN A 123 8.91 -9.02 -0.73
C GLN A 123 10.20 -8.60 -1.47
N VAL A 124 10.49 -9.21 -2.61
CA VAL A 124 11.62 -8.80 -3.45
C VAL A 124 11.13 -7.74 -4.42
N LEU A 125 11.64 -6.51 -4.30
CA LEU A 125 11.09 -5.32 -4.93
C LEU A 125 12.14 -4.54 -5.71
N ASN A 126 11.77 -4.09 -6.91
CA ASN A 126 12.50 -3.10 -7.70
C ASN A 126 11.63 -1.84 -7.87
N LEU A 127 12.16 -0.68 -7.49
CA LEU A 127 11.49 0.62 -7.59
C LEU A 127 12.27 1.51 -8.54
N ASP A 128 11.59 1.98 -9.58
CA ASP A 128 12.05 3.10 -10.40
C ASP A 128 11.13 4.28 -10.10
N THR A 129 11.70 5.39 -9.64
CA THR A 129 10.94 6.55 -9.14
C THR A 129 11.60 7.85 -9.58
N ASN A 130 10.79 8.79 -10.07
CA ASN A 130 11.21 10.17 -10.29
C ASN A 130 11.03 11.01 -9.01
N GLY A 131 11.74 10.64 -7.94
CA GLY A 131 11.54 11.20 -6.60
C GLY A 131 10.42 10.47 -5.83
N PRO A 132 10.75 9.61 -4.85
CA PRO A 132 9.77 8.72 -4.22
C PRO A 132 8.76 9.40 -3.29
N TYR A 133 8.92 10.72 -3.04
CA TYR A 133 8.05 11.59 -2.23
C TYR A 133 7.36 10.85 -1.06
N THR A 134 8.18 10.20 -0.22
CA THR A 134 7.73 9.21 0.76
C THR A 134 7.06 9.87 1.96
N HIS A 135 5.91 9.32 2.38
CA HIS A 135 5.15 9.79 3.53
C HIS A 135 4.84 8.63 4.48
N LEU A 136 4.73 8.94 5.77
CA LEU A 136 4.32 8.00 6.81
C LEU A 136 2.97 8.45 7.39
N MET A 137 2.07 7.51 7.61
CA MET A 137 0.77 7.75 8.22
C MET A 137 0.45 6.68 9.26
N GLU A 138 -0.20 7.11 10.33
CA GLU A 138 -0.72 6.25 11.39
C GLU A 138 -2.25 6.43 11.48
N PHE A 139 -2.95 5.36 11.86
CA PHE A 139 -4.41 5.29 11.89
C PHE A 139 -4.90 4.71 13.21
#